data_AF-A0A6A6K3Y7-F1
#
_entry.id   AF-A0A6A6K3Y7-F1
#
_cell.length_a   1.000
_cell.length_b   1.000
_cell.length_c   1.000
_cell.angle_alpha   90.00
_cell.angle_beta   90.00
_cell.angle_gamma   90.00
#
_symmetry.space_group_name_H-M   'P 1'
#
loop_
_entity.id
_entity.type
_entity.pdbx_description
1 polymer ?
#
loop_
_entity_poly.entity_id
_entity_poly.type
_entity_poly.pdbx_seq_one_letter_code
_entity_poly.pdbx_strand_id
1 'polypeptide(L)'
;MGKLQLCNYIETTCTKGAETSNHVRLRFGDSKSNDIVVHHLNNKHIRKLDPLQPEVLDDMPRKPFQACMVDQFQVTGQCVESPVCYLYLKLAGTDDWRPGFAQVRVLGRSHLSSDYFYFRRYLPRHVWHGSDVCDKEVTPFGIKHKRKVFVEKPAN
;
A
#
# COMPACT_ATOMS: atom_id res chain seq x y z
N MET A 1 2.96 16.87 -17.54
CA MET A 1 2.66 15.64 -16.78
C MET A 1 2.26 16.02 -15.36
N GLY A 2 1.01 15.83 -14.98
CA GLY A 2 0.54 16.13 -13.61
C GLY A 2 1.05 15.08 -12.61
N LYS A 3 1.32 15.50 -11.38
CA LYS A 3 1.54 14.58 -10.25
C LYS A 3 0.22 14.39 -9.52
N LEU A 4 -0.08 13.16 -9.08
CA LEU A 4 -1.22 12.89 -8.20
C LEU A 4 -0.75 12.71 -6.77
N GLN A 5 -1.58 13.16 -5.84
CA GLN A 5 -1.38 12.96 -4.42
C GLN A 5 -2.21 11.77 -3.97
N LEU A 6 -1.54 10.82 -3.33
CA LEU A 6 -2.05 9.51 -2.97
C LEU A 6 -1.91 9.35 -1.46
N CYS A 7 -2.97 8.91 -0.79
CA CYS A 7 -2.97 8.57 0.63
C CYS A 7 -3.02 7.05 0.78
N ASN A 8 -2.00 6.48 1.42
CA ASN A 8 -1.93 5.05 1.70
C ASN A 8 -2.28 4.83 3.16
N TYR A 9 -3.32 4.06 3.42
CA TYR A 9 -3.75 3.66 4.76
C TYR A 9 -3.26 2.24 5.00
N ILE A 10 -2.54 2.01 6.09
CA ILE A 10 -2.02 0.69 6.45
C ILE A 10 -2.39 0.42 7.90
N GLU A 11 -3.13 -0.65 8.13
CA GLU A 11 -3.47 -1.12 9.47
C GLU A 11 -2.44 -2.16 9.93
N THR A 12 -1.95 -1.99 11.14
CA THR A 12 -1.20 -3.03 11.86
C THR A 12 -2.13 -3.70 12.85
N THR A 13 -2.21 -5.03 12.78
CA THR A 13 -3.18 -5.79 13.59
C THR A 13 -2.97 -5.60 15.10
N CYS A 14 -4.01 -5.82 15.88
CA CYS A 14 -3.97 -5.79 17.35
C CYS A 14 -3.25 -6.98 18.02
N THR A 15 -2.52 -7.79 17.26
CA THR A 15 -1.83 -8.94 17.83
C THR A 15 -0.56 -8.50 18.54
N LYS A 16 -0.28 -9.07 19.72
CA LYS A 16 0.97 -8.80 20.43
C LYS A 16 2.17 -9.17 19.53
N GLY A 17 3.10 -8.23 19.31
CA GLY A 17 4.25 -8.42 18.42
C GLY A 17 3.92 -8.24 16.94
N ALA A 18 2.76 -7.66 16.60
CA ALA A 18 2.42 -7.32 15.22
C ALA A 18 3.14 -6.07 14.71
N GLU A 19 3.64 -5.22 15.62
CA GLU A 19 4.31 -3.96 15.34
C GLU A 19 5.69 -4.12 14.72
N THR A 20 6.16 -3.09 14.01
CA THR A 20 7.51 -3.06 13.44
C THR A 20 8.16 -1.69 13.57
N SER A 21 9.49 -1.70 13.59
CA SER A 21 10.36 -0.54 13.46
C SER A 21 11.17 -0.53 12.17
N ASN A 22 11.06 -1.60 11.37
CA ASN A 22 11.80 -1.78 10.14
C ASN A 22 11.33 -0.82 9.04
N HIS A 23 12.17 -0.66 8.02
CA HIS A 23 11.80 0.06 6.82
C HIS A 23 10.81 -0.77 6.00
N VAL A 24 9.62 -0.22 5.78
CA VAL A 24 8.63 -0.80 4.87
C VAL A 24 8.68 -0.08 3.53
N ARG A 25 8.84 -0.85 2.46
CA ARG A 25 8.67 -0.39 1.09
C ARG A 25 7.28 -0.76 0.61
N LEU A 26 6.72 0.12 -0.20
CA LEU A 26 5.38 -0.05 -0.78
C LEU A 26 5.48 0.03 -2.29
N ARG A 27 4.77 -0.85 -2.98
CA ARG A 27 4.60 -0.84 -4.43
C ARG A 27 3.13 -1.02 -4.75
N PHE A 28 2.55 -0.15 -5.56
CA PHE A 28 1.17 -0.28 -6.01
C PHE A 28 1.02 0.27 -7.41
N GLY A 29 -0.09 -0.06 -8.06
CA GLY A 29 -0.39 0.46 -9.37
C GLY A 29 -1.68 -0.08 -9.95
N ASP A 30 -1.84 0.14 -11.25
CA ASP A 30 -3.10 -0.07 -11.96
C ASP A 30 -3.00 -1.14 -13.08
N SER A 31 -4.11 -1.37 -13.79
CA SER A 31 -4.17 -2.41 -14.83
C SER A 31 -3.33 -2.07 -16.07
N LYS A 32 -2.92 -0.80 -16.21
CA LYS A 32 -2.05 -0.29 -17.27
C LYS A 32 -0.56 -0.37 -16.93
N SER A 33 -0.21 -0.99 -15.80
CA SER A 33 1.18 -1.09 -15.32
C SER A 33 1.80 0.26 -14.96
N ASN A 34 0.99 1.24 -14.56
CA ASN A 34 1.51 2.43 -13.89
C ASN A 34 1.91 2.04 -12.47
N ASP A 35 3.19 1.76 -12.25
CA ASP A 35 3.72 1.33 -10.96
C ASP A 35 4.39 2.46 -10.19
N ILE A 36 3.99 2.62 -8.93
CA ILE A 36 4.55 3.59 -7.99
C ILE A 36 5.25 2.79 -6.90
N VAL A 37 6.55 3.02 -6.75
CA VAL A 37 7.38 2.41 -5.71
C VAL A 37 7.79 3.49 -4.71
N VAL A 38 7.48 3.24 -3.45
CA VAL A 38 7.84 4.09 -2.31
C VAL A 38 8.85 3.33 -1.47
N HIS A 39 10.08 3.81 -1.45
CA HIS A 39 11.18 3.15 -0.76
C HIS A 39 11.16 3.37 0.76
N HIS A 40 10.50 4.43 1.24
CA HIS A 40 10.44 4.74 2.66
C HIS A 40 9.09 5.36 3.05
N LEU A 41 8.34 4.67 3.90
CA LEU A 41 7.07 5.14 4.47
C LEU A 41 7.27 5.78 5.87
N ASN A 42 7.93 6.92 5.97
CA ASN A 42 8.18 7.60 7.27
C ASN A 42 7.84 9.09 7.34
N ASN A 43 7.47 9.73 6.22
CA ASN A 43 7.61 11.19 6.13
C ASN A 43 6.32 11.98 6.47
N LYS A 44 5.19 11.31 6.75
CA LYS A 44 3.94 11.96 7.17
C LYS A 44 3.01 10.91 7.78
N HIS A 45 2.56 11.13 9.01
CA HIS A 45 1.69 10.21 9.75
C HIS A 45 0.37 10.91 10.07
N ILE A 46 -0.75 10.26 9.78
CA ILE A 46 -2.04 10.57 10.43
C ILE A 46 -2.48 9.30 11.14
N ARG A 47 -2.78 9.44 12.44
CA ARG A 47 -3.23 8.36 13.31
C ARG A 47 -4.73 8.16 13.11
N LYS A 48 -5.17 6.96 12.74
CA LYS A 48 -6.57 6.57 12.88
C LYS A 48 -6.71 5.42 13.86
N LEU A 49 -7.24 5.71 15.04
CA LEU A 49 -7.42 4.77 16.16
C LEU A 49 -8.66 3.89 16.00
N ASP A 50 -9.70 4.43 15.38
CA ASP A 50 -11.02 3.81 15.30
C ASP A 50 -11.71 4.32 14.02
N PRO A 51 -12.29 3.46 13.18
CA PRO A 51 -13.14 3.85 12.06
C PRO A 51 -14.27 4.81 12.44
N LEU A 52 -14.76 4.74 13.68
CA LEU A 52 -15.90 5.50 14.22
C LEU A 52 -15.51 6.78 14.96
N GLN A 53 -14.22 6.97 15.29
CA GLN A 53 -13.76 8.21 15.94
C GLN A 53 -13.30 9.23 14.89
N PRO A 54 -13.48 10.53 15.17
CA PRO A 54 -13.00 11.59 14.30
C PRO A 54 -11.49 11.47 14.09
N GLU A 55 -11.05 11.78 12.88
CA GLU A 55 -9.64 11.79 12.48
C GLU A 55 -8.91 12.84 13.33
N VAL A 56 -8.29 12.41 14.43
CA VAL A 56 -7.45 13.28 15.26
C VAL A 56 -6.14 13.44 14.51
N LEU A 57 -6.00 14.57 13.83
CA LEU A 57 -4.74 15.02 13.26
C LEU A 57 -3.78 15.31 14.42
N ASP A 58 -3.08 14.28 14.86
CA ASP A 58 -1.98 14.41 15.80
C ASP A 58 -0.72 14.66 14.97
N ASP A 59 -0.36 15.93 14.78
CA ASP A 59 0.84 16.36 14.03
C ASP A 59 2.17 16.00 14.73
N MET A 60 2.11 15.27 15.85
CA MET A 60 3.30 14.76 16.52
C MET A 60 3.92 13.59 15.73
N PRO A 61 5.19 13.65 15.32
CA PRO A 61 5.87 12.53 14.66
C PRO A 61 5.94 11.33 15.61
N ARG A 62 5.05 10.36 15.39
CA ARG A 62 5.01 9.09 16.13
C ARG A 62 5.61 7.98 15.28
N LYS A 63 6.17 6.97 15.95
CA LYS A 63 6.69 5.76 15.32
C LYS A 63 5.57 5.09 14.50
N PRO A 64 5.76 4.79 13.20
CA PRO A 64 4.76 4.08 12.40
C PRO A 64 4.61 2.62 12.83
N PHE A 65 3.61 1.96 12.26
CA PHE A 65 3.36 0.53 12.32
C PHE A 65 3.25 -0.03 13.75
N GLN A 66 2.62 0.75 14.63
CA GLN A 66 2.31 0.31 15.99
C GLN A 66 1.10 -0.64 15.97
N ALA A 67 1.06 -1.60 16.89
CA ALA A 67 -0.07 -2.52 16.99
C ALA A 67 -1.38 -1.77 17.26
N CYS A 68 -2.48 -2.27 16.69
CA CYS A 68 -3.81 -1.64 16.73
C CYS A 68 -3.91 -0.25 16.07
N MET A 69 -2.96 0.11 15.20
CA MET A 69 -2.96 1.42 14.57
C MET A 69 -3.19 1.35 13.08
N VAL A 70 -3.91 2.34 12.56
CA VAL A 70 -3.92 2.66 11.13
C VAL A 70 -3.05 3.88 10.90
N ASP A 71 -2.01 3.69 10.09
CA ASP A 71 -1.10 4.73 9.65
C ASP A 71 -1.51 5.22 8.26
N GLN A 72 -1.60 6.54 8.10
CA GLN A 72 -1.76 7.18 6.79
C GLN A 72 -0.44 7.77 6.30
N PHE A 73 -0.05 7.44 5.07
CA PHE A 73 1.13 7.98 4.39
C PHE A 73 0.73 8.73 3.13
N GLN A 74 1.16 9.99 3.03
CA GLN A 74 0.95 10.79 1.84
C GLN A 74 2.12 10.63 0.87
N VAL A 75 1.82 10.24 -0.36
CA VAL A 75 2.78 9.98 -1.43
C VAL A 75 2.39 10.82 -2.63
N THR A 76 3.37 11.47 -3.25
CA THR A 76 3.17 12.16 -4.53
C THR A 76 3.82 11.32 -5.62
N GLY A 77 3.03 10.88 -6.59
CA GLY A 77 3.47 9.97 -7.65
C GLY A 77 3.03 10.41 -9.04
N GLN A 78 3.42 9.63 -10.04
CA GLN A 78 2.88 9.75 -11.39
C GLN A 78 1.38 9.44 -11.36
N CYS A 79 0.63 9.95 -12.34
CA CYS A 79 -0.79 9.66 -12.43
C CYS A 79 -1.02 8.18 -12.75
N VAL A 80 -1.89 7.53 -11.98
CA VAL A 80 -2.55 6.30 -12.40
C VAL A 80 -3.68 6.64 -13.36
N GLU A 81 -3.90 5.80 -14.37
CA GLU A 81 -4.93 6.01 -15.41
C GLU A 81 -6.16 5.12 -15.19
N SER A 82 -6.02 4.11 -14.33
CA SER A 82 -7.07 3.17 -13.95
C SER A 82 -7.06 2.93 -12.44
N PRO A 83 -8.13 2.33 -11.87
CA PRO A 83 -8.18 2.04 -10.45
C PRO A 83 -6.98 1.21 -10.00
N VAL A 84 -6.41 1.58 -8.85
CA VAL A 84 -5.31 0.83 -8.24
C VAL A 84 -5.81 -0.57 -7.88
N CYS A 85 -5.22 -1.58 -8.51
CA CYS A 85 -5.69 -2.97 -8.45
C CYS A 85 -4.63 -3.96 -7.98
N TYR A 86 -3.44 -3.48 -7.63
CA TYR A 86 -2.46 -4.30 -6.95
C TYR A 86 -1.66 -3.48 -5.94
N LEU A 87 -1.22 -4.16 -4.88
CA LEU A 87 -0.38 -3.59 -3.84
C LEU A 87 0.52 -4.66 -3.26
N TYR A 88 1.78 -4.30 -3.07
CA TYR A 88 2.80 -5.10 -2.43
C TYR A 88 3.52 -4.30 -1.37
N LEU A 89 3.77 -4.95 -0.23
CA LEU A 89 4.60 -4.46 0.86
C LEU A 89 5.87 -5.29 0.90
N LYS A 90 6.98 -4.65 1.26
CA LYS A 90 8.25 -5.33 1.49
C LYS A 90 8.86 -4.82 2.79
N LEU A 91 8.98 -5.73 3.75
CA LEU A 91 9.65 -5.48 5.01
C LEU A 91 11.17 -5.61 4.82
N ALA A 92 11.90 -4.54 5.14
CA ALA A 92 13.36 -4.53 5.13
C ALA A 92 13.88 -4.40 6.56
N GLY A 93 14.31 -5.54 7.14
CA GLY A 93 14.96 -5.60 8.43
C GLY A 93 14.70 -6.92 9.16
N THR A 94 14.87 -6.92 10.48
CA THR A 94 14.98 -8.14 11.29
C THR A 94 13.81 -8.40 12.24
N ASP A 95 12.98 -7.41 12.56
CA ASP A 95 11.72 -7.68 13.25
C ASP A 95 10.66 -8.28 12.32
N ASP A 96 9.60 -8.82 12.92
CA ASP A 96 8.43 -9.31 12.20
C ASP A 96 7.37 -8.21 12.15
N TRP A 97 6.49 -8.28 11.14
CA TRP A 97 5.38 -7.32 11.02
C TRP A 97 4.13 -8.02 10.53
N ARG A 98 2.99 -7.76 11.17
CA ARG A 98 1.68 -8.31 10.78
C ARG A 98 0.71 -7.18 10.41
N PRO A 99 0.71 -6.75 9.12
CA PRO A 99 -0.31 -5.86 8.61
C PRO A 99 -1.66 -6.58 8.55
N GLY A 100 -2.74 -5.84 8.80
CA GLY A 100 -4.10 -6.34 8.68
C GLY A 100 -4.68 -6.01 7.32
N PHE A 101 -4.81 -4.72 6.98
CA PHE A 101 -5.17 -4.25 5.64
C PHE A 101 -4.32 -3.07 5.15
N ALA A 102 -4.33 -2.84 3.83
CA ALA A 102 -3.87 -1.61 3.20
C ALA A 102 -4.90 -1.07 2.20
N GLN A 103 -4.96 0.24 2.02
CA GLN A 103 -5.81 0.90 1.02
C GLN A 103 -5.07 2.10 0.40
N VAL A 104 -5.19 2.28 -0.90
CA VAL A 104 -4.68 3.46 -1.63
C VAL A 104 -5.86 4.34 -2.02
N ARG A 105 -5.85 5.60 -1.56
CA ARG A 105 -6.81 6.63 -1.99
C ARG A 105 -6.14 7.67 -2.85
N VAL A 106 -6.74 7.97 -3.99
CA VAL A 106 -6.26 9.02 -4.89
C VAL A 106 -7.01 10.31 -4.58
N LEU A 107 -6.30 11.34 -4.10
CA LEU A 107 -6.90 12.63 -3.79
C LEU A 107 -7.37 13.31 -5.09
N GLY A 108 -8.60 13.82 -5.08
CA GLY A 108 -9.23 14.45 -6.25
C GLY A 108 -9.74 13.49 -7.33
N ARG A 109 -9.42 12.19 -7.28
CA ARG A 109 -9.93 11.17 -8.21
C ARG A 109 -10.29 9.87 -7.47
N SER A 110 -11.33 9.94 -6.64
CA SER A 110 -11.76 8.81 -5.81
C SER A 110 -12.01 7.52 -6.59
N HIS A 111 -12.53 7.60 -7.82
CA HIS A 111 -12.76 6.46 -8.72
C HIS A 111 -11.50 5.68 -9.10
N LEU A 112 -10.30 6.24 -8.92
CA LEU A 112 -9.02 5.56 -9.15
C LEU A 112 -8.46 4.90 -7.88
N SER A 113 -9.13 5.06 -6.74
CA SER A 113 -8.71 4.46 -5.47
C SER A 113 -8.87 2.95 -5.49
N SER A 114 -8.14 2.26 -4.63
CA SER A 114 -8.22 0.81 -4.49
C SER A 114 -9.31 0.37 -3.51
N ASP A 115 -9.74 -0.87 -3.67
CA ASP A 115 -10.33 -1.65 -2.59
C ASP A 115 -9.30 -1.97 -1.49
N TYR A 116 -9.75 -2.64 -0.43
CA TYR A 116 -8.88 -3.08 0.66
C TYR A 116 -8.04 -4.29 0.25
N PHE A 117 -6.73 -4.22 0.50
CA PHE A 117 -5.81 -5.33 0.40
C PHE A 117 -5.57 -5.94 1.77
N TYR A 118 -5.98 -7.19 2.00
CA TYR A 118 -5.84 -7.86 3.30
C TYR A 118 -4.56 -8.70 3.38
N PHE A 119 -3.84 -8.59 4.49
CA PHE A 119 -2.58 -9.28 4.71
C PHE A 119 -2.66 -10.37 5.79
N ARG A 120 -3.33 -10.11 6.92
CA ARG A 120 -3.71 -11.05 8.01
C ARG A 120 -2.65 -12.07 8.48
N ARG A 121 -1.38 -11.96 8.06
CA ARG A 121 -0.25 -12.86 8.34
C ARG A 121 1.02 -12.02 8.46
N TYR A 122 2.03 -12.58 9.14
CA TYR A 122 3.35 -11.94 9.21
C TYR A 122 3.98 -11.89 7.80
N LEU A 123 4.52 -10.73 7.43
CA LEU A 123 5.18 -10.59 6.14
C LEU A 123 6.51 -11.35 6.11
N PRO A 124 6.81 -12.06 5.01
CA PRO A 124 8.16 -12.59 4.80
C PRO A 124 9.17 -11.44 4.66
N ARG A 125 10.32 -11.59 5.30
CA ARG A 125 11.39 -10.59 5.27
C ARG A 125 12.02 -10.51 3.89
N HIS A 126 12.39 -9.30 3.47
CA HIS A 126 13.11 -9.02 2.22
C HIS A 126 12.42 -9.45 0.91
N VAL A 127 11.15 -9.84 0.97
CA VAL A 127 10.35 -10.27 -0.19
C VAL A 127 9.15 -9.33 -0.38
N TRP A 128 8.76 -9.09 -1.62
CA TRP A 128 7.51 -8.39 -1.94
C TRP A 128 6.32 -9.32 -1.68
N HIS A 129 5.41 -8.92 -0.81
CA HIS A 129 4.22 -9.68 -0.46
C HIS A 129 2.97 -8.82 -0.64
N GLY A 130 1.90 -9.39 -1.18
CA GLY A 130 0.67 -8.65 -1.46
C GLY A 130 -0.19 -9.33 -2.52
N SER A 131 -1.05 -8.55 -3.16
CA SER A 131 -2.11 -9.06 -4.02
C SER A 131 -2.16 -8.30 -5.34
N ASP A 132 -2.34 -9.05 -6.43
CA ASP A 132 -2.69 -8.51 -7.75
C ASP A 132 -4.08 -9.00 -8.13
N VAL A 133 -5.02 -8.06 -8.14
CA VAL A 133 -6.44 -8.28 -8.48
C VAL A 133 -6.85 -7.49 -9.73
N CYS A 134 -5.88 -6.97 -10.49
CA CYS A 134 -6.15 -6.35 -11.79
C CYS A 134 -6.83 -7.33 -12.73
N ASP A 135 -7.71 -6.81 -13.60
CA ASP A 135 -8.57 -7.58 -14.52
C ASP A 135 -7.97 -8.93 -14.94
N LYS A 136 -8.59 -9.97 -14.41
CA LYS A 136 -8.37 -11.37 -14.78
C LYS A 136 -9.52 -11.76 -15.68
N GLU A 137 -9.23 -12.11 -16.92
CA GLU A 137 -10.24 -12.73 -17.77
C GLU A 137 -10.48 -14.15 -17.23
N VAL A 138 -11.64 -14.40 -16.61
CA VAL A 138 -12.03 -15.77 -16.26
C VAL A 138 -12.51 -16.43 -17.54
N THR A 139 -11.68 -17.30 -18.10
CA THR A 139 -12.02 -18.11 -19.28
C THR A 139 -12.46 -19.50 -18.82
N PRO A 140 -13.16 -20.29 -19.67
CA PRO A 140 -13.44 -21.70 -19.38
C PRO A 140 -12.18 -22.54 -19.11
N PHE A 141 -11.01 -22.05 -19.55
CA PHE A 141 -9.70 -22.67 -19.36
C PHE A 141 -8.93 -22.15 -18.14
N GLY A 142 -9.56 -21.28 -17.33
CA GLY A 142 -8.97 -20.70 -16.12
C GLY A 142 -8.77 -19.19 -16.19
N ILE A 143 -8.06 -18.69 -15.19
CA ILE A 143 -7.81 -17.27 -14.96
C ILE A 143 -6.70 -16.80 -15.91
N LYS A 144 -7.05 -16.02 -16.93
CA LYS A 144 -6.12 -15.40 -17.87
C LYS A 144 -5.66 -14.06 -17.31
N HIS A 145 -4.39 -14.02 -16.93
CA HIS A 145 -3.69 -12.81 -16.55
C HIS A 145 -3.19 -12.09 -17.81
N LYS A 146 -3.55 -10.81 -18.01
CA LYS A 146 -2.83 -9.96 -18.97
C LYS A 146 -1.40 -9.80 -18.46
N ARG A 147 -0.42 -10.33 -19.22
CA ARG A 147 1.00 -10.29 -18.86
C ARG A 147 1.43 -8.82 -18.81
N LYS A 148 1.81 -8.32 -17.62
CA LYS A 148 2.35 -6.97 -17.47
C LYS A 148 3.74 -6.96 -18.10
N VAL A 149 3.92 -6.19 -19.17
CA VAL A 149 5.23 -5.94 -19.77
C VAL A 149 5.88 -4.85 -18.94
N PHE A 150 6.80 -5.21 -18.05
CA PHE A 150 7.63 -4.24 -17.35
C PHE A 150 8.61 -3.67 -18.37
N VAL A 151 8.31 -2.48 -18.91
CA VAL A 151 9.28 -1.71 -19.68
C VAL A 151 10.25 -1.12 -18.67
N GLU A 152 11.51 -1.53 -18.72
CA GLU A 152 12.58 -0.87 -17.96
C GLU A 152 12.61 0.61 -18.36
N LYS A 153 12.22 1.51 -17.45
CA LYS A 153 12.44 2.94 -17.65
C LYS A 153 13.96 3.17 -17.54
N PRO A 154 14.59 3.80 -18.54
CA PRO A 154 16.00 4.14 -18.45
C PRO A 154 16.22 5.06 -17.24
N ALA A 155 17.25 4.76 -16.46
CA ALA A 155 17.73 5.62 -15.39
C ALA A 155 18.30 6.89 -16.04
N ASN A 156 17.68 8.04 -15.78
CA ASN A 156 18.28 9.35 -16.01
C ASN A 156 19.00 9.80 -14.73
#